data_AF-A0A5C4INC3-F1
#
_entry.id   AF-A0A5C4INC3-F1
#
_cell.length_a   1.000
_cell.length_b   1.000
_cell.length_c   1.000
_cell.angle_alpha   90.00
_cell.angle_beta   90.00
_cell.angle_gamma   90.00
#
_symmetry.space_group_name_H-M   'P 1'
#
loop_
_entity.id
_entity.type
_entity.pdbx_description
1 polymer ?
#
loop_
_entity_poly.entity_id
_entity_poly.type
_entity_poly.pdbx_seq_one_letter_code
_entity_poly.pdbx_strand_id
1 'polypeptide(L)'
;SLPRTLAALQAGTISWQHARVMVDETVTLGPAGAAALEAHFLDPAAPNRAKGCPAGEMPAYRFRKKARTWRERHHAESIEKRHAKSFLDRRVECLPDQDGMAWFSAYLPADQAAAAWDRLTAVSRGMQGP
;
A
#
# COMPACT_ATOMS: atom_id res chain seq x y z
N SER A 1 12.40 1.65 13.85
CA SER A 1 13.49 1.20 12.97
C SER A 1 13.08 -0.13 12.33
N LEU A 2 13.64 -0.49 11.17
CA LEU A 2 13.32 -1.71 10.43
C LEU A 2 14.56 -2.60 10.21
N PRO A 3 15.15 -3.18 11.27
CA PRO A 3 16.42 -3.91 11.19
C PRO A 3 16.35 -5.17 10.32
N ARG A 4 15.24 -5.91 10.31
CA ARG A 4 15.12 -7.15 9.52
C ARG A 4 14.99 -6.84 8.03
N THR A 5 14.27 -5.78 7.69
CA THR A 5 14.12 -5.28 6.33
C THR A 5 15.47 -4.84 5.78
N LEU A 6 16.26 -4.11 6.58
CA LEU A 6 17.60 -3.71 6.19
C LEU A 6 18.51 -4.93 5.98
N ALA A 7 18.51 -5.88 6.91
CA ALA A 7 19.31 -7.11 6.79
C ALA A 7 18.91 -7.94 5.55
N ALA A 8 17.60 -8.09 5.28
CA ALA A 8 17.10 -8.81 4.12
C ALA A 8 17.47 -8.13 2.79
N LEU A 9 17.41 -6.79 2.75
CA LEU A 9 17.84 -6.03 1.58
C LEU A 9 19.36 -6.16 1.35
N GLN A 10 20.16 -6.07 2.41
CA GLN A 10 21.62 -6.25 2.34
C GLN A 10 22.01 -7.66 1.90
N ALA A 11 21.28 -8.67 2.36
CA ALA A 11 21.47 -10.06 1.97
C ALA A 11 20.93 -10.38 0.56
N GLY A 12 20.25 -9.45 -0.11
CA GLY A 12 19.64 -9.66 -1.41
C GLY A 12 18.43 -10.60 -1.41
N THR A 13 17.89 -10.94 -0.24
CA THR A 13 16.72 -11.84 -0.14
C THR A 13 15.42 -11.11 -0.45
N ILE A 14 15.41 -9.77 -0.41
CA ILE A 14 14.32 -8.93 -0.91
C ILE A 14 14.87 -7.85 -1.83
N SER A 15 14.09 -7.45 -2.84
CA SER A 15 14.45 -6.31 -3.70
C SER A 15 14.18 -4.96 -3.03
N TRP A 16 14.74 -3.89 -3.59
CA TRP A 16 14.48 -2.51 -3.16
C TRP A 16 12.97 -2.17 -3.13
N GLN A 17 12.19 -2.67 -4.09
CA GLN A 17 10.74 -2.44 -4.13
C GLN A 17 10.03 -3.08 -2.93
N HIS A 18 10.48 -4.26 -2.47
CA HIS A 18 9.93 -4.90 -1.27
C HIS A 18 10.29 -4.13 -0.01
N ALA A 19 11.55 -3.68 0.12
CA ALA A 19 11.97 -2.83 1.22
C ALA A 19 11.18 -1.51 1.26
N ARG A 20 10.90 -0.92 0.08
CA ARG A 20 10.08 0.29 -0.01
C ARG A 20 8.65 0.05 0.48
N VAL A 21 8.04 -1.09 0.10
CA VAL A 21 6.72 -1.49 0.63
C VAL A 21 6.76 -1.62 2.16
N MET A 22 7.79 -2.24 2.73
CA MET A 22 7.93 -2.34 4.20
C MET A 22 7.95 -0.96 4.86
N VAL A 23 8.70 0.00 4.29
CA VAL A 23 8.76 1.38 4.80
C VAL A 23 7.40 2.05 4.68
N ASP A 24 6.77 2.00 3.49
CA ASP A 24 5.49 2.68 3.24
C ASP A 24 4.37 2.14 4.15
N GLU A 25 4.31 0.83 4.38
CA GLU A 25 3.25 0.23 5.24
C GLU A 25 3.52 0.42 6.74
N THR A 26 4.77 0.63 7.16
CA THR A 26 5.12 0.84 8.57
C THR A 26 5.18 2.30 8.99
N VAL A 27 5.20 3.27 8.06
CA VAL A 27 5.29 4.70 8.40
C VAL A 27 4.15 5.19 9.28
N THR A 28 2.96 4.59 9.14
CA THR A 28 1.77 4.91 9.94
C THR A 28 1.62 4.03 11.18
N LEU A 29 2.51 3.06 11.37
CA LEU A 29 2.50 2.17 12.53
C LEU A 29 3.40 2.73 13.63
N GLY A 30 2.97 2.60 14.88
CA GLY A 30 3.86 2.78 16.02
C GLY A 30 4.98 1.72 16.02
N PRO A 31 6.04 1.89 16.83
CA PRO A 31 7.21 1.00 16.83
C PRO A 31 6.88 -0.49 17.00
N ALA A 32 5.91 -0.82 17.87
CA ALA A 32 5.47 -2.20 18.09
C ALA A 32 4.79 -2.80 16.85
N GLY A 33 3.96 -2.02 16.15
CA GLY A 33 3.30 -2.46 14.92
C GLY A 33 4.29 -2.67 13.77
N ALA A 34 5.28 -1.78 13.65
CA ALA A 34 6.35 -1.92 12.67
C ALA A 34 7.19 -3.19 12.91
N ALA A 35 7.59 -3.45 14.16
CA ALA A 35 8.32 -4.66 14.53
C ALA A 35 7.50 -5.94 14.28
N ALA A 36 6.20 -5.90 14.58
CA ALA A 36 5.30 -7.03 14.32
C ALA A 36 5.13 -7.29 12.81
N LEU A 37 5.07 -6.25 11.98
CA LEU A 37 4.99 -6.39 10.52
C LEU A 37 6.27 -7.01 9.96
N GLU A 38 7.45 -6.54 10.40
CA GLU A 38 8.73 -7.15 10.05
C GLU A 38 8.81 -8.61 10.46
N ALA A 39 8.44 -8.93 11.69
CA ALA A 39 8.45 -10.30 12.17
C ALA A 39 7.49 -11.18 11.35
N HIS A 40 6.31 -10.67 11.02
CA HIS A 40 5.34 -11.43 10.23
C HIS A 40 5.88 -11.84 8.85
N PHE A 41 6.56 -10.96 8.13
CA PHE A 41 6.97 -11.22 6.75
C PHE A 41 8.41 -11.72 6.60
N LEU A 42 9.31 -11.37 7.53
CA LEU A 42 10.75 -11.58 7.38
C LEU A 42 11.38 -12.43 8.48
N ASP A 43 10.66 -12.76 9.56
CA ASP A 43 11.18 -13.64 10.61
C ASP A 43 10.74 -15.10 10.37
N PRO A 44 11.68 -16.01 10.02
CA PRO A 44 11.35 -17.41 9.77
C PRO A 44 10.78 -18.13 11.00
N ALA A 45 11.13 -17.65 12.20
CA ALA A 45 10.76 -18.23 13.49
C ALA A 45 9.52 -17.56 14.12
N ALA A 46 8.93 -16.56 13.48
CA ALA A 46 7.73 -15.92 14.01
C ALA A 46 6.56 -16.91 14.11
N PRO A 47 5.87 -16.99 15.26
CA PRO A 47 4.78 -17.94 15.47
C PRO A 47 3.61 -17.71 14.50
N ASN A 48 3.37 -16.46 14.13
CA ASN A 48 2.35 -16.05 13.18
C ASN A 48 2.95 -15.59 11.86
N ARG A 49 4.01 -16.23 11.34
CA ARG A 49 4.63 -15.83 10.06
C ARG A 49 3.66 -15.88 8.88
N ALA A 50 3.91 -15.04 7.87
CA ALA A 50 3.19 -15.01 6.61
C ALA A 50 3.22 -16.40 5.96
N LYS A 51 2.03 -16.97 5.73
CA LYS A 51 1.91 -18.28 5.09
C LYS A 51 1.98 -18.15 3.55
N GLY A 52 2.55 -19.17 2.91
CA GLY A 52 2.71 -19.25 1.46
C GLY A 52 4.06 -18.72 0.99
N CYS A 53 4.08 -18.10 -0.19
CA CYS A 53 5.30 -17.56 -0.82
C CYS A 53 5.99 -16.51 0.08
N PRO A 54 7.31 -16.62 0.31
CA PRO A 54 8.12 -15.62 1.01
C PRO A 54 8.06 -14.22 0.37
N ALA A 55 8.30 -13.18 1.14
CA ALA A 55 8.24 -11.79 0.66
C ALA A 55 9.16 -11.52 -0.53
N GLY A 56 10.36 -12.09 -0.55
CA GLY A 56 11.34 -11.91 -1.62
C GLY A 56 11.06 -12.68 -2.92
N GLU A 57 10.28 -13.75 -2.84
CA GLU A 57 9.97 -14.62 -3.97
C GLU A 57 8.68 -14.22 -4.69
N MET A 58 7.88 -13.34 -4.09
CA MET A 58 6.67 -12.82 -4.72
C MET A 58 6.96 -11.51 -5.45
N PRO A 59 6.22 -11.18 -6.52
CA PRO A 59 6.28 -9.85 -7.11
C PRO A 59 5.89 -8.75 -6.09
N ALA A 60 6.61 -7.63 -6.10
CA ALA A 60 6.43 -6.55 -5.12
C ALA A 60 4.99 -5.99 -5.06
N TYR A 61 4.26 -5.99 -6.17
CA TYR A 61 2.86 -5.55 -6.18
C TYR A 61 1.93 -6.50 -5.39
N ARG A 62 2.19 -7.82 -5.43
CA ARG A 62 1.46 -8.81 -4.63
C ARG A 62 1.85 -8.69 -3.16
N PHE A 63 3.13 -8.46 -2.88
CA PHE A 63 3.63 -8.20 -1.54
C PHE A 63 2.94 -7.00 -0.91
N ARG A 64 2.87 -5.87 -1.63
CA ARG A 64 2.16 -4.66 -1.18
C ARG A 64 0.74 -4.96 -0.74
N LYS A 65 -0.03 -5.74 -1.51
CA LYS A 65 -1.40 -6.11 -1.14
C LYS A 65 -1.45 -6.91 0.17
N LYS A 66 -0.54 -7.87 0.37
CA LYS A 66 -0.46 -8.68 1.60
C LYS A 66 -0.06 -7.82 2.80
N ALA A 67 0.98 -7.00 2.65
CA ALA A 67 1.49 -6.11 3.70
C ALA A 67 0.40 -5.12 4.14
N ARG A 68 -0.28 -4.47 3.19
CA ARG A 68 -1.42 -3.59 3.48
C ARG A 68 -2.53 -4.30 4.21
N THR A 69 -2.91 -5.50 3.77
CA THR A 69 -3.99 -6.28 4.40
C THR A 69 -3.64 -6.66 5.84
N TRP A 70 -2.39 -7.05 6.07
CA TRP A 70 -1.89 -7.32 7.42
C TRP A 70 -1.95 -6.05 8.28
N ARG A 71 -1.45 -4.93 7.74
CA ARG A 71 -1.44 -3.62 8.41
C ARG A 71 -2.85 -3.15 8.78
N GLU A 72 -3.82 -3.24 7.88
CA GLU A 72 -5.21 -2.85 8.17
C GLU A 72 -5.82 -3.67 9.32
N ARG A 73 -5.47 -4.96 9.44
CA ARG A 73 -6.00 -5.85 10.50
C ARG A 73 -5.33 -5.67 11.86
N HIS A 74 -4.09 -5.18 11.88
CA HIS A 74 -3.27 -5.06 13.10
C HIS A 74 -3.02 -3.61 13.49
N HIS A 75 -3.74 -2.66 12.87
CA HIS A 75 -3.64 -1.26 13.23
C HIS A 75 -4.25 -1.01 14.62
N ALA A 76 -3.54 -0.28 15.48
CA ALA A 76 -4.00 0.00 16.84
C ALA A 76 -5.24 0.91 16.88
N GLU A 77 -5.30 1.90 15.99
CA GLU A 77 -6.48 2.74 15.82
C GLU A 77 -7.50 2.10 14.87
N SER A 78 -8.78 2.28 15.19
CA SER A 78 -9.88 1.81 14.34
C SER A 78 -9.85 2.47 12.96
N ILE A 79 -10.48 1.81 12.00
CA ILE A 79 -10.54 2.29 10.62
C ILE A 79 -11.30 3.62 10.52
N GLU A 80 -12.32 3.83 11.36
CA GLU A 80 -13.14 5.03 11.41
C GLU A 80 -12.34 6.24 11.86
N LYS A 81 -11.52 6.09 12.93
CA LYS A 81 -10.68 7.19 13.45
C LYS A 81 -9.67 7.64 12.41
N ARG A 82 -9.01 6.70 11.75
CA ARG A 82 -8.06 7.00 10.67
C ARG A 82 -8.74 7.62 9.47
N HIS A 83 -9.89 7.09 9.07
CA HIS A 83 -10.66 7.63 7.97
C HIS A 83 -11.08 9.08 8.23
N ALA A 84 -11.58 9.39 9.44
CA ALA A 84 -11.95 10.74 9.82
C ALA A 84 -10.77 11.72 9.73
N LYS A 85 -9.57 11.27 10.13
CA LYS A 85 -8.33 12.06 9.98
C LYS A 85 -8.00 12.31 8.51
N SER A 86 -7.91 11.26 7.69
CA SER A 86 -7.55 11.39 6.27
C SER A 86 -8.63 12.07 5.41
N PHE A 87 -9.88 12.06 5.85
CA PHE A 87 -10.98 12.73 5.16
C PHE A 87 -10.73 14.23 5.01
N LEU A 88 -10.02 14.85 5.95
CA LEU A 88 -9.67 16.26 5.91
C LEU A 88 -8.61 16.60 4.85
N ASP A 89 -7.82 15.61 4.43
CA ASP A 89 -6.74 15.77 3.44
C ASP A 89 -7.24 15.60 1.98
N ARG A 90 -8.55 15.36 1.80
CA ARG A 90 -9.16 15.13 0.48
C ARG A 90 -8.93 16.32 -0.44
N ARG A 91 -8.51 16.03 -1.68
CA ARG A 91 -8.18 17.07 -2.66
C ARG A 91 -8.23 16.53 -4.08
N VAL A 92 -8.36 17.44 -5.03
CA VAL A 92 -8.29 17.17 -6.45
C VAL A 92 -7.20 18.07 -7.03
N GLU A 93 -6.30 17.48 -7.79
CA GLU A 93 -5.16 18.14 -8.39
C GLU A 93 -5.18 17.90 -9.89
N CYS A 94 -4.88 18.95 -10.65
CA CYS A 94 -4.63 18.89 -12.07
C CYS A 94 -3.21 19.40 -12.30
N LEU A 95 -2.30 18.52 -12.71
CA LEU A 95 -0.90 18.86 -12.95
C LEU A 95 -0.64 18.82 -14.45
N PRO A 96 -0.18 19.92 -15.07
CA PRO A 96 0.21 19.89 -16.47
C PRO A 96 1.39 18.94 -16.70
N ASP A 97 1.42 18.31 -17.86
CA ASP A 97 2.48 17.44 -18.36
C ASP A 97 2.88 17.84 -19.79
N GLN A 98 3.82 17.13 -20.40
CA GLN A 98 4.30 17.38 -21.76
C GLN A 98 3.17 17.22 -22.80
N ASP A 99 3.35 17.84 -23.97
CA ASP A 99 2.47 17.71 -25.14
C ASP A 99 1.02 18.14 -24.94
N GLY A 100 0.80 19.13 -24.06
CA GLY A 100 -0.55 19.63 -23.76
C GLY A 100 -1.39 18.63 -22.95
N MET A 101 -0.75 17.63 -22.36
CA MET A 101 -1.38 16.65 -21.49
C MET A 101 -1.38 17.14 -20.05
N ALA A 102 -2.21 16.51 -19.21
CA ALA A 102 -2.23 16.78 -17.78
C ALA A 102 -2.63 15.53 -16.99
N TRP A 103 -2.06 15.39 -15.81
CA TRP A 103 -2.50 14.42 -14.82
C TRP A 103 -3.67 14.98 -14.02
N PHE A 104 -4.77 14.24 -13.99
CA PHE A 104 -5.90 14.53 -13.11
C PHE A 104 -5.95 13.48 -12.00
N SER A 105 -5.73 13.91 -10.75
CA SER A 105 -5.64 13.03 -9.59
C SER A 105 -6.59 13.49 -8.48
N ALA A 106 -7.27 12.54 -7.84
CA ALA A 106 -8.17 12.81 -6.73
C ALA A 106 -7.82 11.92 -5.54
N TYR A 107 -7.55 12.55 -4.39
CA TYR A 107 -7.40 11.87 -3.11
C TYR A 107 -8.72 11.98 -2.35
N LEU A 108 -9.45 10.87 -2.27
CA LEU A 108 -10.84 10.81 -1.79
C LEU A 108 -11.03 9.62 -0.83
N PRO A 109 -12.12 9.60 -0.04
CA PRO A 109 -12.63 8.37 0.58
C PRO A 109 -12.69 7.21 -0.41
N ALA A 110 -12.35 6.01 0.04
CA ALA A 110 -12.15 4.86 -0.84
C ALA A 110 -13.42 4.46 -1.62
N ASP A 111 -14.59 4.61 -1.00
CA ASP A 111 -15.90 4.40 -1.61
C ASP A 111 -16.17 5.42 -2.73
N GLN A 112 -15.87 6.70 -2.49
CA GLN A 112 -16.04 7.76 -3.49
C GLN A 112 -15.05 7.61 -4.66
N ALA A 113 -13.79 7.25 -4.36
CA ALA A 113 -12.78 6.99 -5.38
C ALA A 113 -13.16 5.79 -6.27
N ALA A 114 -13.68 4.70 -5.67
CA ALA A 114 -14.17 3.55 -6.42
C ALA A 114 -15.37 3.91 -7.30
N ALA A 115 -16.33 4.67 -6.77
CA ALA A 115 -17.48 5.14 -7.55
C ALA A 115 -17.07 6.04 -8.73
N ALA A 116 -16.08 6.92 -8.53
CA ALA A 116 -15.53 7.74 -9.62
C ALA A 116 -14.84 6.88 -10.69
N TRP A 117 -14.03 5.90 -10.28
CA TRP A 117 -13.36 4.95 -11.17
C TRP A 117 -14.35 4.16 -12.02
N ASP A 118 -15.40 3.62 -11.40
CA ASP A 118 -16.41 2.82 -12.09
C ASP A 118 -17.17 3.66 -13.12
N ARG A 119 -17.51 4.91 -12.78
CA ARG A 119 -18.15 5.84 -13.72
C ARG A 119 -17.24 6.18 -14.90
N LEU A 120 -15.98 6.52 -14.66
CA LEU A 120 -15.02 6.80 -15.72
C LEU A 120 -14.83 5.58 -16.63
N THR A 121 -14.74 4.39 -16.05
CA THR A 121 -14.61 3.13 -16.78
C THR A 121 -15.85 2.85 -17.64
N ALA A 122 -17.05 3.08 -17.10
CA ALA A 122 -18.30 2.87 -17.84
C ALA A 122 -18.41 3.82 -19.04
N VAL A 123 -18.10 5.11 -18.85
CA VAL A 123 -18.07 6.10 -19.94
C VAL A 123 -17.03 5.70 -20.99
N SER A 124 -15.81 5.36 -20.57
CA SER A 124 -14.74 4.95 -21.48
C SER A 124 -15.14 3.74 -22.33
N ARG A 125 -15.74 2.71 -21.72
CA ARG A 125 -16.25 1.53 -22.45
C ARG A 125 -17.36 1.88 -23.43
N GLY A 126 -18.26 2.80 -23.07
CA GLY A 126 -19.30 3.29 -23.98
C GLY A 126 -18.76 4.05 -25.20
N MET A 127 -17.57 4.65 -25.06
CA MET A 127 -16.89 5.38 -26.14
C MET A 127 -16.00 4.51 -27.02
N GLN A 128 -15.65 3.28 -26.60
CA GLN A 128 -14.70 2.43 -27.33
C GLN A 128 -15.23 1.92 -28.69
N GLY A 129 -16.50 2.17 -29.04
CA GLY A 129 -17.11 1.71 -30.29
C GLY A 129 -17.15 0.18 -30.41
N PRO A 130 -17.81 -0.37 -31.45
CA PRO A 130 -17.69 -1.79 -31.80
C PRO A 130 -16.29 -2.15 -32.30
#